data_AF-A0A1Z1WQU2-F1
#
_entry.id   AF-A0A1Z1WQU2-F1
#
_cell.length_a   1.000
_cell.length_b   1.000
_cell.length_c   1.000
_cell.angle_alpha   90.00
_cell.angle_beta   90.00
_cell.angle_gamma   90.00
#
_symmetry.space_group_name_H-M   'P 1'
#
loop_
_entity.id
_entity.type
_entity.pdbx_description
1 polymer ?
#
loop_
_entity_poly.entity_id
_entity_poly.type
_entity_poly.pdbx_seq_one_letter_code
_entity_poly.pdbx_strand_id
1 'polypeptide(L)'
;MGPMVNVMKFDYRLDFAGATASMRTMSIPLTIDMTVYFFQTAADGTTEVILDVHPELFGPRETDTHMDGILALLDAIEKADPHTPVRDLTAAPVPEAAG
;
A
#
# COMPACT_ATOMS: atom_id res chain seq x y z
N MET A 1 -2.21 7.14 -19.27
CA MET A 1 -1.83 5.81 -18.74
C MET A 1 -2.54 5.65 -17.42
N GLY A 2 -2.99 4.45 -17.05
CA GLY A 2 -3.72 4.23 -15.80
C GLY A 2 -2.80 3.93 -14.61
N PRO A 3 -3.38 3.73 -13.42
CA PRO A 3 -2.60 3.47 -12.21
C PRO A 3 -1.82 2.16 -12.30
N MET A 4 -0.65 2.14 -11.69
CA MET A 4 0.23 0.98 -11.63
C MET A 4 0.16 0.31 -10.24
N VAL A 5 0.26 -1.01 -10.22
CA VAL A 5 0.44 -1.79 -8.99
C VAL A 5 1.74 -2.56 -9.10
N ASN A 6 2.63 -2.39 -8.12
CA ASN A 6 3.91 -3.09 -8.06
C ASN A 6 4.03 -3.88 -6.75
N VAL A 7 4.15 -5.21 -6.86
CA VAL A 7 4.29 -6.11 -5.71
C VAL A 7 5.71 -6.65 -5.66
N MET A 8 6.43 -6.29 -4.60
CA MET A 8 7.82 -6.67 -4.37
C MET A 8 7.92 -7.50 -3.11
N LYS A 9 8.25 -8.78 -3.31
CA LYS A 9 8.57 -9.70 -2.22
C LYS A 9 10.05 -10.00 -2.23
N PHE A 10 10.71 -9.68 -1.12
CA PHE A 10 12.10 -10.02 -0.92
C PHE A 10 12.28 -10.59 0.48
N ASP A 11 12.84 -11.80 0.56
CA ASP A 11 13.15 -12.43 1.84
C ASP A 11 14.45 -11.83 2.40
N TYR A 12 14.34 -10.67 3.06
CA TYR A 12 15.47 -9.96 3.65
C TYR A 12 15.47 -10.08 5.18
N ARG A 13 15.77 -11.27 5.71
CA ARG A 13 16.31 -11.32 7.07
C ARG A 13 17.76 -10.82 7.03
N LEU A 14 17.94 -9.52 7.27
CA LEU A 14 19.26 -8.91 7.39
C LEU A 14 19.84 -9.19 8.78
N ASP A 15 20.92 -9.96 8.83
CA ASP A 15 21.69 -10.25 10.05
C ASP A 15 23.12 -9.75 9.88
N PHE A 16 23.53 -8.86 10.80
CA PHE A 16 24.89 -8.34 10.88
C PHE A 16 25.52 -8.81 12.19
N ALA A 17 26.11 -10.00 12.18
CA ALA A 17 26.72 -10.63 13.35
C ALA A 17 25.76 -10.76 14.54
N GLY A 18 24.51 -11.16 14.27
CA GLY A 18 23.45 -11.30 15.27
C GLY A 18 22.61 -10.05 15.49
N ALA A 19 22.96 -8.90 14.88
CA ALA A 19 22.13 -7.71 14.89
C ALA A 19 21.14 -7.72 13.72
N THR A 20 19.84 -7.71 14.03
CA THR A 20 18.78 -7.65 13.03
C THR A 20 18.62 -6.24 12.47
N ALA A 21 18.44 -6.10 11.16
CA ALA A 21 18.14 -4.82 10.52
C ALA A 21 16.88 -4.89 9.65
N SER A 22 16.28 -3.74 9.38
CA SER A 22 15.13 -3.58 8.47
C SER A 22 15.50 -2.69 7.29
N MET A 23 14.95 -3.01 6.12
CA MET A 23 15.06 -2.17 4.92
C MET A 23 13.86 -1.21 4.87
N ARG A 24 14.12 0.05 4.52
CA ARG A 24 13.08 1.06 4.26
C ARG A 24 13.33 1.72 2.92
N THR A 25 12.28 1.83 2.11
CA THR A 25 12.34 2.51 0.81
C THR A 25 12.34 4.01 1.04
N MET A 26 13.37 4.70 0.54
CA MET A 26 13.51 6.16 0.69
C MET A 26 13.03 6.95 -0.54
N SER A 27 13.13 6.37 -1.73
CA SER A 27 12.75 7.00 -2.98
C SER A 27 12.41 5.94 -4.02
N ILE A 28 11.47 6.29 -4.89
CA ILE A 28 10.93 5.45 -5.95
C ILE A 28 11.09 6.21 -7.27
N PRO A 29 11.34 5.54 -8.41
CA PRO A 29 11.42 6.19 -9.72
C PRO A 29 10.15 6.98 -10.06
N LEU A 30 10.27 7.95 -10.98
CA LEU A 30 9.21 8.88 -11.36
C LEU A 30 7.86 8.18 -11.64
N THR A 31 6.83 8.55 -10.87
CA THR A 31 5.44 8.18 -11.13
C THR A 31 4.79 9.17 -12.11
N ILE A 32 4.18 8.63 -13.17
CA ILE A 32 3.53 9.43 -14.23
C ILE A 32 2.09 9.84 -13.83
N ASP A 33 1.45 9.04 -12.96
CA ASP A 33 0.08 9.26 -12.48
C ASP A 33 -0.03 8.82 -11.01
N MET A 34 -0.39 7.56 -10.76
CA MET A 34 -0.46 6.96 -9.42
C MET A 34 0.11 5.55 -9.45
N THR A 35 0.91 5.19 -8.44
CA THR A 35 1.43 3.84 -8.26
C THR A 35 1.26 3.36 -6.83
N VAL A 36 0.71 2.15 -6.65
CA VAL A 36 0.62 1.47 -5.35
C VAL A 36 1.72 0.42 -5.27
N TYR A 37 2.62 0.57 -4.33
CA TYR A 37 3.70 -0.37 -4.06
C TYR A 37 3.39 -1.23 -2.84
N PHE A 38 3.61 -2.53 -2.96
CA PHE A 38 3.55 -3.49 -1.86
C PHE A 38 4.95 -4.03 -1.61
N PHE A 39 5.54 -3.69 -0.48
CA PHE A 39 6.86 -4.16 -0.06
C PHE A 39 6.73 -5.20 1.05
N GLN A 40 7.04 -6.45 0.72
CA GLN A 40 7.22 -7.53 1.68
C GLN A 40 8.72 -7.73 1.91
N THR A 41 9.31 -6.85 2.71
CA THR A 41 10.76 -6.80 2.96
C THR A 41 11.12 -7.15 4.40
N ALA A 42 10.14 -7.19 5.29
CA ALA A 42 10.33 -7.55 6.68
C ALA A 42 10.20 -9.07 6.89
N ALA A 43 11.06 -9.62 7.76
CA ALA A 43 11.07 -11.05 8.07
C ALA A 43 9.84 -11.52 8.88
N ASP A 44 9.05 -10.60 9.42
CA ASP A 44 7.81 -10.88 10.17
C ASP A 44 6.58 -11.09 9.27
N GLY A 45 6.76 -11.01 7.95
CA GLY A 45 5.68 -11.17 6.98
C GLY A 45 4.79 -9.94 6.81
N THR A 46 5.14 -8.81 7.42
CA THR A 46 4.43 -7.55 7.18
C THR A 46 4.60 -7.06 5.75
N THR A 47 3.58 -6.34 5.26
CA THR A 47 3.60 -5.68 3.95
C THR A 47 3.49 -4.18 4.16
N GLU A 48 4.50 -3.42 3.73
CA GLU A 48 4.44 -1.96 3.65
C GLU A 48 3.74 -1.56 2.35
N VAL A 49 2.74 -0.69 2.45
CA VAL A 49 2.00 -0.15 1.30
C VAL A 49 2.38 1.31 1.12
N ILE A 50 2.88 1.67 -0.06
CA ILE A 50 3.23 3.06 -0.42
C ILE A 50 2.36 3.49 -1.60
N LEU A 51 1.69 4.63 -1.45
CA LEU A 51 0.98 5.31 -2.52
C LEU A 51 1.85 6.46 -3.02
N ASP A 52 2.43 6.30 -4.21
CA ASP A 52 3.20 7.35 -4.87
C ASP A 52 2.32 7.99 -5.96
N VAL A 53 2.23 9.32 -5.95
CA VAL A 53 1.33 10.07 -6.84
C VAL A 53 2.08 11.22 -7.49
N HIS A 54 1.68 11.58 -8.70
CA HIS A 54 2.18 12.77 -9.35
C HIS A 54 1.67 14.01 -8.60
N PRO A 55 2.56 14.87 -8.07
CA PRO A 55 2.18 15.95 -7.15
C PRO A 55 1.35 17.06 -7.81
N GLU A 56 1.36 17.17 -9.14
CA GLU A 56 0.50 18.09 -9.87
C GLU A 56 -0.90 17.53 -10.17
N LEU A 57 -1.10 16.22 -10.02
CA LEU A 57 -2.39 15.55 -10.31
C LEU A 57 -3.20 15.28 -9.04
N PHE A 58 -2.54 15.04 -7.91
CA PHE A 58 -3.19 14.69 -6.65
C PHE A 58 -2.71 15.59 -5.51
N GLY A 59 -3.65 16.18 -4.78
CA GLY A 59 -3.36 16.93 -3.56
C GLY A 59 -3.24 16.00 -2.33
N PRO A 60 -2.61 16.45 -1.23
CA PRO A 60 -2.38 15.60 -0.05
C PRO A 60 -3.64 14.91 0.49
N ARG A 61 -4.75 15.63 0.62
CA ARG A 61 -6.03 15.08 1.12
C ARG A 61 -6.61 14.02 0.19
N GLU A 62 -6.46 14.19 -1.12
CA GLU A 62 -6.92 13.23 -2.11
C GLU A 62 -6.06 11.96 -2.06
N THR A 63 -4.74 12.12 -1.93
CA THR A 63 -3.80 11.02 -1.70
C THR A 63 -4.15 10.23 -0.44
N ASP A 64 -4.41 10.90 0.68
CA ASP A 64 -4.82 10.25 1.94
C ASP A 64 -6.13 9.47 1.76
N THR A 65 -7.11 10.09 1.09
CA THR A 65 -8.41 9.44 0.78
C THR A 65 -8.21 8.18 -0.08
N HIS A 66 -7.31 8.22 -1.06
CA HIS A 66 -7.00 7.05 -1.88
C HIS A 66 -6.26 5.97 -1.08
N MET A 67 -5.31 6.34 -0.22
CA MET A 67 -4.61 5.39 0.64
C MET A 67 -5.60 4.68 1.57
N ASP A 68 -6.47 5.43 2.25
CA ASP A 68 -7.48 4.87 3.14
C ASP A 68 -8.46 3.95 2.38
N GLY A 69 -8.88 4.35 1.18
CA GLY A 69 -9.73 3.52 0.32
C GLY A 69 -9.05 2.23 -0.13
N ILE A 70 -7.75 2.28 -0.46
CA ILE A 70 -6.95 1.09 -0.80
C ILE A 70 -6.86 0.14 0.39
N LEU A 71 -6.53 0.66 1.58
CA LEU A 71 -6.43 -0.16 2.80
C LEU A 71 -7.78 -0.78 3.17
N ALA A 72 -8.87 -0.02 3.05
CA ALA A 72 -10.22 -0.52 3.30
C ALA A 72 -10.65 -1.59 2.27
N LEU A 73 -10.24 -1.46 1.01
CA LEU A 73 -10.48 -2.50 0.00
C LEU A 73 -9.69 -3.77 0.30
N LEU A 74 -8.42 -3.65 0.70
CA LEU A 74 -7.60 -4.80 1.09
C LEU A 74 -8.19 -5.55 2.30
N ASP A 75 -8.67 -4.81 3.29
CA ASP A 75 -9.38 -5.35 4.46
C ASP A 75 -10.69 -6.06 4.05
N ALA A 76 -11.45 -5.47 3.12
CA ALA A 76 -12.66 -6.11 2.59
C ALA A 76 -12.34 -7.42 1.82
N ILE A 77 -11.27 -7.42 1.02
CA ILE A 77 -10.80 -8.62 0.28
C ILE A 77 -10.39 -9.73 1.26
N GLU A 78 -9.68 -9.39 2.34
CA GLU A 78 -9.20 -10.35 3.34
C GLU A 78 -10.34 -11.07 4.07
N LYS A 79 -11.45 -10.37 4.31
CA LYS A 79 -12.62 -10.89 5.05
C LYS A 79 -13.68 -11.55 4.18
N ALA A 80 -13.68 -11.27 2.87
CA ALA A 80 -14.71 -11.76 1.96
C ALA A 80 -14.53 -13.24 1.63
N ASP A 81 -15.64 -13.89 1.24
CA ASP A 81 -15.57 -15.20 0.60
C ASP A 81 -14.78 -15.06 -0.73
N PRO A 82 -13.87 -15.99 -1.09
CA PRO A 82 -13.08 -15.90 -2.32
C PRO A 82 -13.88 -15.79 -3.62
N HIS A 83 -15.18 -16.14 -3.61
CA HIS A 83 -16.10 -16.03 -4.73
C HIS A 83 -16.99 -14.79 -4.68
N THR A 84 -16.80 -13.91 -3.69
CA THR A 84 -17.48 -12.63 -3.62
C THR A 84 -17.14 -11.79 -4.86
N PRO A 85 -18.13 -11.31 -5.62
CA PRO A 85 -17.88 -10.42 -6.74
C PRO A 85 -17.19 -9.13 -6.28
N VAL A 86 -16.20 -8.64 -7.02
CA VAL A 86 -15.45 -7.41 -6.67
C VAL A 86 -16.37 -6.20 -6.47
N ARG A 87 -17.46 -6.10 -7.24
CA ARG A 87 -18.46 -5.03 -7.10
C ARG A 87 -19.16 -5.00 -5.74
N ASP A 88 -19.14 -6.12 -5.01
CA ASP A 88 -19.77 -6.27 -3.71
C ASP A 88 -18.74 -6.10 -2.56
N LEU A 89 -17.46 -5.89 -2.89
CA LEU A 89 -16.42 -5.50 -1.94
C LEU A 89 -16.53 -4.00 -1.66
N THR A 90 -17.19 -3.63 -0.58
CA THR A 90 -17.29 -2.24 -0.15
C THR A 90 -16.10 -1.88 0.74
N ALA A 91 -15.37 -0.83 0.40
CA ALA A 91 -14.47 -0.18 1.35
C ALA A 91 -15.29 0.30 2.56
N ALA A 92 -14.83 -0.04 3.77
CA ALA A 92 -15.40 0.55 4.98
C ALA A 92 -15.28 2.09 4.91
N PRO A 93 -16.27 2.85 5.39
CA PRO A 93 -16.16 4.31 5.42
C PRO A 93 -14.94 4.74 6.24
N VAL A 94 -14.14 5.65 5.68
CA VAL A 94 -13.01 6.26 6.38
C VAL A 94 -13.55 6.99 7.62
N PRO A 95 -13.03 6.74 8.84
CA PRO A 95 -13.41 7.51 10.01
C PRO A 95 -13.11 9.00 9.75
N GLU A 96 -14.10 9.86 9.90
CA GLU A 96 -13.90 11.31 9.78
C GLU A 96 -12.85 11.73 10.83
N ALA A 97 -11.73 12.30 10.37
CA ALA A 97 -10.68 12.77 11.26
C ALA A 97 -11.28 13.82 12.21
N ALA A 98 -11.19 13.57 13.52
CA ALA A 98 -11.61 14.53 14.53
C ALA A 98 -10.82 15.83 14.32
N GLY A 99 -11.55 16.91 14.02
CA GLY A 99 -10.99 18.25 13.76
C GLY A 99 -10.43 18.96 14.99
#